data_AF-A0AAD9X8P5-F1
#
_entry.id   AF-A0AAD9X8P5-F1
#
_cell.length_a   1.000
_cell.length_b   1.000
_cell.length_c   1.000
_cell.angle_alpha   90.00
_cell.angle_beta   90.00
_cell.angle_gamma   90.00
#
_symmetry.space_group_name_H-M   'P 1'
#
loop_
_entity.id
_entity.type
_entity.pdbx_description
1 polymer ?
#
loop_
_entity_poly.entity_id
_entity_poly.type
_entity_poly.pdbx_seq_one_letter_code
_entity_poly.pdbx_strand_id
1 'polypeptide(L)'
;MIPLSYLLSEVDNEAIRRLRLSLINTDAETCIDIAEEFFRHQNIDYAIITINIAGIKYPERNHIHRIYMNAYMIHKTALKANNWYAVLEIRHIGVEIEEIVKQYRTKFGLLDSANRCPTGRANPSVAEPGALILLNAAWDVLSDPVKREAYDKELVNLNEEFVDYASLSSYTYQHLVERF
;
A
#
# COMPACT_ATOMS: atom_id res chain seq x y z
N MET A 1 6.27 -5.04 5.16
CA MET A 1 5.78 -4.85 3.78
C MET A 1 5.44 -6.17 3.09
N ILE A 2 4.18 -6.32 2.66
CA ILE A 2 3.71 -7.36 1.72
C ILE A 2 4.32 -7.09 0.35
N PRO A 3 4.84 -8.09 -0.38
CA PRO A 3 5.40 -7.88 -1.71
C PRO A 3 4.37 -7.30 -2.68
N LEU A 4 4.80 -6.32 -3.49
CA LEU A 4 3.94 -5.73 -4.53
C LEU A 4 3.46 -6.79 -5.54
N SER A 5 4.30 -7.79 -5.83
CA SER A 5 3.96 -8.94 -6.68
C SER A 5 2.78 -9.74 -6.14
N TYR A 6 2.69 -9.91 -4.81
CA TYR A 6 1.54 -10.56 -4.19
C TYR A 6 0.29 -9.68 -4.31
N LEU A 7 0.40 -8.38 -4.00
CA LEU A 7 -0.76 -7.49 -4.07
C LEU A 7 -1.33 -7.41 -5.48
N LEU A 8 -0.47 -7.33 -6.49
CA LEU A 8 -0.85 -7.24 -7.91
C LEU A 8 -0.96 -8.61 -8.60
N SER A 9 -1.00 -9.72 -7.87
CA SER A 9 -0.98 -11.07 -8.48
C SER A 9 -2.20 -11.39 -9.35
N GLU A 10 -3.29 -10.63 -9.21
CA GLU A 10 -4.52 -10.77 -10.00
C GLU A 10 -4.48 -10.00 -11.32
N VAL A 11 -3.49 -9.11 -11.50
CA VAL A 11 -3.41 -8.26 -12.68
C VAL A 11 -2.68 -9.01 -13.78
N ASP A 12 -3.33 -9.13 -14.93
CA ASP A 12 -2.74 -9.74 -16.12
C ASP A 12 -1.49 -8.97 -16.60
N ASN A 13 -0.40 -9.70 -16.88
CA ASN A 13 0.87 -9.12 -17.31
C ASN A 13 0.75 -8.37 -18.65
N GLU A 14 -0.09 -8.84 -19.57
CA GLU A 14 -0.32 -8.16 -20.84
C GLU A 14 -1.09 -6.85 -20.63
N ALA A 15 -2.04 -6.82 -19.69
CA ALA A 15 -2.71 -5.60 -19.27
C ALA A 15 -1.73 -4.56 -18.66
N ILE A 16 -0.81 -5.00 -17.79
CA ILE A 16 0.27 -4.15 -17.26
C ILE A 16 1.13 -3.60 -18.41
N ARG A 17 1.51 -4.45 -19.36
CA ARG A 17 2.32 -4.05 -20.52
C ARG A 17 1.62 -2.99 -21.36
N ARG A 18 0.32 -3.16 -21.65
CA ARG A 18 -0.48 -2.19 -22.41
C ARG A 18 -0.58 -0.85 -21.70
N LEU A 19 -0.83 -0.86 -20.39
CA LEU A 19 -0.85 0.36 -19.58
C LEU A 19 0.50 1.09 -19.60
N ARG A 20 1.62 0.36 -19.47
CA ARG A 20 2.96 0.96 -19.56
C ARG A 20 3.20 1.61 -20.93
N LEU A 21 2.80 0.94 -22.00
CA LEU A 21 2.93 1.48 -23.35
C LEU A 21 2.07 2.74 -23.55
N SER A 22 0.84 2.77 -23.03
CA SER A 22 -0.02 3.94 -23.14
C SER A 22 0.50 5.15 -22.36
N LEU A 23 1.31 4.93 -21.32
CA LEU A 23 1.88 5.97 -20.46
C LEU A 23 3.32 6.37 -20.82
N ILE A 24 3.91 5.80 -21.88
CA ILE A 24 5.33 5.97 -22.17
C ILE A 24 5.71 7.44 -22.41
N ASN A 25 4.86 8.18 -23.12
CA ASN A 25 5.05 9.59 -23.44
C ASN A 25 4.30 10.54 -22.49
N THR A 26 3.60 9.99 -21.50
CA THR A 26 2.89 10.75 -20.48
C THR A 26 3.88 11.26 -19.45
N ASP A 27 3.78 12.53 -19.08
CA ASP A 27 4.58 13.11 -18.00
C ASP A 27 4.12 12.61 -16.63
N ALA A 28 4.95 12.82 -15.60
CA ALA A 28 4.68 12.29 -14.27
C ALA A 28 3.44 12.91 -13.60
N GLU A 29 3.16 14.19 -13.82
CA GLU A 29 2.02 14.88 -13.22
C GLU A 29 0.72 14.34 -13.83
N THR A 30 0.68 14.16 -15.15
CA THR A 30 -0.45 13.51 -15.82
C THR A 30 -0.61 12.05 -15.39
N CYS A 31 0.48 11.32 -15.13
CA CYS A 31 0.39 9.96 -14.57
C CYS A 31 -0.23 9.96 -13.17
N ILE A 32 0.07 10.93 -12.32
CA ILE A 32 -0.57 11.06 -11.00
C ILE A 32 -2.09 11.26 -11.16
N ASP A 33 -2.49 12.16 -12.07
CA ASP A 33 -3.92 12.43 -12.30
C ASP A 33 -4.65 11.20 -12.83
N ILE A 34 -4.04 10.43 -13.75
CA ILE A 34 -4.57 9.15 -14.24
C ILE A 34 -4.67 8.12 -13.10
N ALA A 35 -3.67 8.05 -12.21
CA ALA A 35 -3.69 7.12 -11.07
C ALA A 35 -4.85 7.42 -10.12
N GLU A 36 -5.10 8.71 -9.84
CA GLU A 36 -6.22 9.16 -9.03
C GLU A 36 -7.57 8.83 -9.68
N GLU A 37 -7.69 9.01 -11.00
CA GLU A 37 -8.89 8.59 -11.74
C GLU A 37 -9.11 7.08 -11.67
N PHE A 38 -8.07 6.26 -11.83
CA PHE A 38 -8.20 4.81 -11.61
C PHE A 38 -8.70 4.49 -10.20
N PHE A 39 -8.16 5.17 -9.18
CA PHE A 39 -8.61 4.97 -7.81
C PHE A 39 -10.09 5.37 -7.62
N ARG A 40 -10.52 6.51 -8.17
CA ARG A 40 -11.94 6.93 -8.13
C ARG A 40 -12.88 5.89 -8.74
N HIS A 41 -12.43 5.20 -9.79
CA HIS A 41 -13.16 4.10 -10.43
C HIS A 41 -12.94 2.74 -9.75
N GLN A 42 -12.40 2.73 -8.53
CA GLN A 42 -12.10 1.54 -7.72
C GLN A 42 -11.10 0.56 -8.38
N ASN A 43 -10.37 0.99 -9.40
CA ASN A 43 -9.30 0.23 -10.02
C ASN A 43 -7.97 0.48 -9.30
N ILE A 44 -7.88 -0.03 -8.07
CA ILE A 44 -6.75 0.22 -7.17
C ILE A 44 -5.45 -0.33 -7.76
N ASP A 45 -5.51 -1.47 -8.47
CA ASP A 45 -4.33 -2.09 -9.07
C ASP A 45 -3.69 -1.20 -10.14
N TYR A 46 -4.50 -0.63 -11.05
CA TYR A 46 -3.99 0.31 -12.04
C TYR A 46 -3.56 1.65 -11.43
N ALA A 47 -4.21 2.11 -10.35
CA ALA A 47 -3.73 3.26 -9.60
C ALA A 47 -2.31 3.03 -9.06
N ILE A 48 -2.04 1.87 -8.46
CA ILE A 48 -0.72 1.47 -7.93
C ILE A 48 0.33 1.38 -9.04
N ILE A 49 0.01 0.74 -10.17
CA ILE A 49 0.95 0.62 -11.29
C ILE A 49 1.28 2.00 -11.87
N THR A 50 0.26 2.83 -12.07
CA THR A 50 0.40 4.16 -12.69
C THR A 50 1.21 5.10 -11.80
N ILE A 51 0.98 5.12 -10.48
CA ILE A 51 1.78 5.96 -9.57
C ILE A 51 3.23 5.48 -9.47
N ASN A 52 3.48 4.17 -9.60
CA ASN A 52 4.83 3.63 -9.66
C ASN A 52 5.58 4.13 -10.90
N ILE A 53 4.91 4.17 -12.06
CA ILE A 53 5.46 4.73 -13.30
C ILE A 53 5.76 6.22 -13.16
N ALA A 54 4.86 7.00 -12.53
CA ALA A 54 5.10 8.40 -12.23
C ALA A 54 6.37 8.60 -11.38
N GLY A 55 6.56 7.75 -10.35
CA GLY A 55 7.73 7.73 -9.50
C GLY A 55 9.05 7.50 -10.22
N ILE A 56 9.07 6.57 -11.19
CA ILE A 56 10.25 6.30 -12.03
C ILE A 56 10.57 7.50 -12.92
N LYS A 57 9.55 8.16 -13.48
CA LYS A 57 9.71 9.32 -14.37
C LYS A 57 10.19 10.57 -13.64
N TYR A 58 9.88 10.71 -12.34
CA TYR A 58 10.21 11.91 -11.59
C TYR A 58 10.76 11.61 -10.19
N PRO A 59 12.00 11.08 -10.12
CA PRO A 59 12.61 10.60 -8.88
C PRO A 59 12.84 11.72 -7.86
N GLU A 60 13.05 12.97 -8.31
CA GLU A 60 13.26 14.13 -7.44
C GLU A 60 12.04 14.44 -6.53
N ARG A 61 10.83 13.98 -6.91
CA ARG A 61 9.59 14.13 -6.12
C ARG A 61 9.16 12.83 -5.44
N ASN A 62 10.08 11.93 -5.13
CA ASN A 62 9.77 10.63 -4.52
C ASN A 62 8.93 10.73 -3.24
N HIS A 63 9.09 11.81 -2.45
CA HIS A 63 8.29 12.03 -1.25
C HIS A 63 6.79 12.17 -1.55
N ILE A 64 6.41 12.80 -2.68
CA ILE A 64 5.01 12.92 -3.10
C ILE A 64 4.51 11.54 -3.54
N HIS A 65 5.23 10.87 -4.43
CA HIS A 65 4.84 9.54 -4.91
C HIS A 65 4.65 8.53 -3.78
N ARG A 66 5.48 8.62 -2.73
CA ARG A 66 5.36 7.76 -1.55
C ARG A 66 4.02 7.95 -0.84
N ILE A 67 3.44 9.14 -0.81
CA ILE A 67 2.14 9.40 -0.16
C ILE A 67 1.02 8.66 -0.91
N TYR A 68 0.90 8.90 -2.22
CA TYR A 68 -0.09 8.24 -3.08
C TYR A 68 0.06 6.72 -3.04
N MET A 69 1.29 6.23 -3.19
CA MET A 69 1.59 4.80 -3.12
C MET A 69 1.16 4.20 -1.78
N ASN A 70 1.45 4.85 -0.64
CA ASN A 70 1.04 4.36 0.67
C ASN A 70 -0.49 4.32 0.82
N ALA A 71 -1.19 5.36 0.36
CA ALA A 71 -2.63 5.41 0.41
C ALA A 71 -3.25 4.24 -0.37
N TYR A 72 -2.86 4.05 -1.63
CA TYR A 72 -3.38 2.96 -2.46
C TYR A 72 -3.04 1.57 -1.90
N MET A 73 -1.82 1.39 -1.41
CA MET A 73 -1.36 0.12 -0.83
C MET A 73 -2.14 -0.25 0.43
N ILE A 74 -2.52 0.72 1.27
CA ILE A 74 -3.37 0.46 2.44
C ILE A 74 -4.75 -0.05 2.00
N HIS A 75 -5.37 0.59 0.99
CA HIS A 75 -6.63 0.12 0.42
C HIS A 75 -6.52 -1.30 -0.15
N LYS A 76 -5.52 -1.56 -1.01
CA LYS A 76 -5.33 -2.90 -1.61
C LYS A 76 -5.04 -3.96 -0.55
N THR A 77 -4.26 -3.60 0.48
CA THR A 77 -3.93 -4.53 1.57
C THR A 77 -5.15 -4.86 2.42
N ALA A 78 -5.94 -3.85 2.79
CA ALA A 78 -7.19 -4.07 3.53
C ALA A 78 -8.16 -4.97 2.72
N LEU A 79 -8.27 -4.74 1.40
CA LEU A 79 -9.12 -5.54 0.53
C LEU A 79 -8.62 -6.99 0.37
N LYS A 80 -7.33 -7.19 0.14
CA LYS A 80 -6.76 -8.49 -0.26
C LYS A 80 -6.29 -9.35 0.91
N ALA A 81 -5.57 -8.76 1.85
CA ALA A 81 -5.08 -9.50 3.01
C ALA A 81 -6.14 -9.64 4.09
N ASN A 82 -7.12 -8.71 4.12
CA ASN A 82 -8.16 -8.63 5.14
C ASN A 82 -7.60 -8.80 6.57
N ASN A 83 -6.44 -8.16 6.82
CA ASN A 83 -5.66 -8.35 8.04
C ASN A 83 -5.13 -7.01 8.54
N TRP A 84 -5.48 -6.65 9.78
CA TRP A 84 -5.04 -5.40 10.40
C TRP A 84 -3.53 -5.31 10.62
N TYR A 85 -2.85 -6.43 10.88
CA TYR A 85 -1.38 -6.44 10.94
C TYR A 85 -0.79 -6.08 9.58
N ALA A 86 -1.36 -6.60 8.50
CA ALA A 86 -0.91 -6.31 7.14
C ALA A 86 -1.11 -4.84 6.76
N VAL A 87 -2.21 -4.21 7.18
CA VAL A 87 -2.46 -2.76 7.00
C VAL A 87 -1.36 -1.93 7.66
N LEU A 88 -0.89 -2.35 8.84
CA LEU A 88 0.28 -1.77 9.52
C LEU A 88 1.63 -2.27 9.00
N GLU A 89 1.65 -3.09 7.95
CA GLU A 89 2.84 -3.75 7.38
C GLU A 89 3.62 -4.65 8.34
N ILE A 90 2.96 -5.09 9.42
CA ILE A 90 3.49 -6.02 10.41
C ILE A 90 3.31 -7.44 9.89
N ARG A 91 4.38 -8.24 9.95
CA ARG A 91 4.40 -9.61 9.40
C ARG A 91 3.96 -10.69 10.38
N HIS A 92 4.00 -10.41 11.69
CA HIS A 92 3.82 -11.42 12.72
C HIS A 92 2.82 -10.93 13.78
N ILE A 93 1.89 -11.81 14.18
CA ILE A 93 0.89 -11.51 15.22
C ILE A 93 1.55 -11.28 16.59
N GLY A 94 2.67 -11.92 16.89
CA GLY A 94 3.32 -11.87 18.20
C GLY A 94 4.20 -10.65 18.48
N VAL A 95 4.05 -9.54 17.75
CA VAL A 95 4.89 -8.36 17.97
C VAL A 95 4.52 -7.60 19.24
N GLU A 96 5.49 -6.97 19.88
CA GLU A 96 5.22 -6.10 21.03
C GLU A 96 4.46 -4.82 20.62
N ILE A 97 3.73 -4.24 21.57
CA ILE A 97 2.91 -3.04 21.34
C ILE A 97 3.74 -1.86 20.81
N GLU A 98 5.01 -1.75 21.19
CA GLU A 98 5.93 -0.71 20.74
C GLU A 98 6.15 -0.74 19.22
N GLU A 99 6.21 -1.93 18.62
CA GLU A 99 6.36 -2.07 17.17
C GLU A 99 5.05 -1.67 16.47
N ILE A 100 3.89 -2.01 17.03
CA ILE A 100 2.58 -1.57 16.52
C ILE A 100 2.48 -0.04 16.53
N VAL A 101 2.82 0.58 17.66
CA VAL A 101 2.86 2.05 17.81
C VAL A 101 3.77 2.68 16.78
N LYS A 102 4.98 2.13 16.61
CA LYS A 102 5.98 2.64 15.67
C LYS A 102 5.49 2.57 14.22
N GLN A 103 4.90 1.45 13.80
CA GLN A 103 4.38 1.28 12.45
C GLN A 103 3.19 2.20 12.18
N TYR A 104 2.24 2.28 13.13
CA TYR A 104 1.12 3.19 13.04
C TYR A 104 1.57 4.65 12.89
N ARG A 105 2.45 5.14 13.79
CA ARG A 105 2.95 6.52 13.74
C ARG A 105 3.69 6.82 12.44
N THR A 106 4.49 5.88 11.95
CA THR A 106 5.22 6.04 10.68
C THR A 106 4.26 6.22 9.51
N LYS A 107 3.22 5.37 9.41
CA LYS A 107 2.22 5.45 8.34
C LYS A 107 1.32 6.67 8.48
N PHE A 108 0.90 6.98 9.70
CA PHE A 108 0.08 8.13 10.00
C PHE A 108 0.81 9.42 9.61
N GLY A 109 2.09 9.56 9.97
CA GLY A 109 2.91 10.72 9.59
C GLY A 109 3.12 10.89 8.09
N LEU A 110 3.05 9.80 7.31
CA LEU A 110 3.11 9.87 5.84
C LEU A 110 1.77 10.33 5.22
N LEU A 111 0.65 9.92 5.81
CA LEU A 111 -0.68 10.23 5.29
C LEU A 111 -1.25 11.55 5.81
N ASP A 112 -0.95 11.94 7.04
CA ASP A 112 -1.53 13.13 7.65
C ASP A 112 -0.99 14.40 7.00
N SER A 113 -1.88 15.09 6.27
CA SER A 113 -1.62 16.37 5.63
C SER A 113 -1.08 17.46 6.56
N ALA A 114 -1.43 17.43 7.86
CA ALA A 114 -0.95 18.40 8.84
C ALA A 114 0.54 18.24 9.14
N ASN A 115 1.10 17.04 8.92
CA ASN A 115 2.51 16.73 9.13
C ASN A 115 3.38 16.96 7.87
N ARG A 116 2.80 17.51 6.79
CA ARG A 116 3.50 17.76 5.53
C ARG A 116 3.89 19.24 5.39
N CYS A 117 5.12 19.51 4.95
CA CYS A 117 5.47 20.82 4.43
C CYS A 117 4.57 21.13 3.21
N PRO A 118 4.08 22.37 3.04
CA PRO A 118 3.33 22.76 1.85
C PRO A 118 4.24 22.65 0.63
N THR A 119 4.13 21.54 -0.10
CA THR A 119 4.68 21.43 -1.44
C THR A 119 3.64 21.95 -2.43
N GLY A 120 4.08 22.43 -3.59
CA GLY A 120 3.27 23.23 -4.53
C GLY A 120 2.02 22.55 -5.12
N ARG A 121 1.71 21.29 -4.79
CA ARG A 121 0.37 20.70 -4.99
C ARG A 121 -0.36 20.72 -3.65
N ALA A 122 -1.39 21.55 -3.56
CA ALA A 122 -2.23 21.69 -2.35
C ALA A 122 -3.12 20.48 -2.06
N ASN A 123 -3.17 19.47 -2.93
CA ASN A 123 -4.17 18.41 -2.84
C ASN A 123 -3.60 17.10 -2.28
N PRO A 124 -4.11 16.60 -1.16
CA PRO A 124 -3.91 15.21 -0.76
C PRO A 124 -4.49 14.27 -1.82
N SER A 125 -3.91 13.07 -1.94
CA SER A 125 -4.49 12.00 -2.76
C SER A 125 -5.95 11.76 -2.35
N VAL A 126 -6.84 11.51 -3.30
CA VAL A 126 -8.25 11.18 -3.03
C VAL A 126 -8.39 9.89 -2.21
N ALA A 127 -7.36 9.04 -2.22
CA ALA A 127 -7.32 7.82 -1.44
C ALA A 127 -6.93 8.05 0.03
N GLU A 128 -6.32 9.18 0.35
CA GLU A 128 -5.76 9.47 1.68
C GLU A 128 -6.79 9.41 2.81
N PRO A 129 -7.98 10.05 2.71
CA PRO A 129 -8.97 9.98 3.79
C PRO A 129 -9.41 8.53 4.08
N GLY A 130 -9.64 7.74 3.04
CA GLY A 130 -10.01 6.33 3.19
C GLY A 130 -8.87 5.50 3.78
N ALA A 131 -7.62 5.79 3.40
CA ALA A 131 -6.45 5.10 3.94
C ALA A 131 -6.25 5.42 5.43
N LEU A 132 -6.50 6.66 5.86
CA LEU A 132 -6.47 7.05 7.27
C LEU A 132 -7.56 6.33 8.08
N ILE A 133 -8.77 6.17 7.53
CA ILE A 133 -9.85 5.40 8.19
C ILE A 133 -9.41 3.96 8.41
N LEU A 134 -8.86 3.30 7.39
CA LEU A 134 -8.37 1.92 7.48
C LEU A 134 -7.21 1.79 8.47
N LEU A 135 -6.29 2.75 8.46
CA LEU A 135 -5.15 2.78 9.37
C LEU A 135 -5.59 2.95 10.83
N ASN A 136 -6.55 3.84 11.08
CA ASN A 136 -7.11 4.06 12.40
C ASN A 136 -7.92 2.87 12.90
N ALA A 137 -8.64 2.17 12.01
CA ALA A 137 -9.33 0.93 12.35
C ALA A 137 -8.34 -0.16 12.77
N ALA A 138 -7.24 -0.33 12.02
CA ALA A 138 -6.17 -1.26 12.38
C ALA A 138 -5.55 -0.90 13.74
N TRP A 139 -5.31 0.38 13.99
CA TRP A 139 -4.81 0.87 15.27
C TRP A 139 -5.78 0.64 16.43
N ASP A 140 -7.07 0.91 16.24
CA ASP A 140 -8.10 0.71 17.28
C ASP A 140 -8.18 -0.75 17.73
N VAL A 141 -8.02 -1.70 16.81
CA VAL A 141 -8.01 -3.13 17.13
C VAL A 141 -6.70 -3.55 17.78
N LEU A 142 -5.56 -3.17 17.18
CA LEU A 142 -4.25 -3.73 17.56
C LEU A 142 -3.58 -3.03 18.75
N SER A 143 -4.00 -1.82 19.10
CA SER A 143 -3.43 -1.08 20.23
C SER A 143 -4.05 -1.46 21.58
N ASP A 144 -5.29 -1.98 21.57
CA ASP A 144 -5.99 -2.43 22.76
C ASP A 144 -5.69 -3.93 22.99
N PRO A 145 -5.11 -4.31 24.15
CA PRO A 145 -4.75 -5.71 24.41
C PRO A 145 -5.92 -6.69 24.33
N VAL A 146 -7.13 -6.27 24.76
CA VAL A 146 -8.31 -7.13 24.78
C VAL A 146 -8.88 -7.31 23.38
N LYS A 147 -8.99 -6.21 22.60
CA LYS A 147 -9.45 -6.29 21.20
C LYS A 147 -8.45 -7.07 20.35
N ARG A 148 -7.15 -6.84 20.56
CA ARG A 148 -6.08 -7.56 19.88
C ARG A 148 -6.14 -9.05 20.18
N GLU A 149 -6.27 -9.46 21.44
CA GLU A 149 -6.35 -10.88 21.79
C GLU A 149 -7.58 -11.55 21.14
N ALA A 150 -8.74 -10.87 21.13
CA ALA A 150 -9.93 -11.37 20.45
C ALA A 150 -9.71 -11.52 18.94
N TYR A 151 -9.14 -10.49 18.32
CA TYR A 151 -8.82 -10.49 16.89
C TYR A 151 -7.79 -11.58 16.54
N ASP A 152 -6.75 -11.76 17.36
CA ASP A 152 -5.73 -12.79 17.16
C ASP A 152 -6.35 -14.20 17.20
N LYS A 153 -7.30 -14.44 18.12
CA LYS A 153 -8.04 -15.71 18.18
C LYS A 153 -8.89 -15.94 16.93
N GLU A 154 -9.61 -14.93 16.47
CA GLU A 154 -10.38 -15.01 15.22
C GLU A 154 -9.48 -15.30 14.02
N LEU A 155 -8.35 -14.60 13.93
CA LEU A 155 -7.40 -14.73 12.83
C LEU A 155 -6.75 -16.13 12.77
N VAL A 156 -6.43 -16.71 13.93
CA VAL A 156 -5.91 -18.10 14.03
C VAL A 156 -7.00 -19.12 13.67
N ASN A 157 -8.25 -18.89 14.05
CA ASN A 157 -9.36 -19.78 13.72
C ASN A 157 -9.75 -19.73 12.23
N LEU A 158 -9.49 -18.59 11.56
CA LEU A 158 -9.81 -18.38 10.14
C LEU A 158 -8.71 -18.89 9.19
N ASN A 159 -7.48 -19.13 9.66
CA ASN A 159 -6.32 -19.43 8.82
C ASN A 159 -5.52 -20.66 9.30
N GLU A 160 -5.71 -21.83 8.67
CA GLU A 160 -4.61 -22.79 8.47
C GLU A 160 -3.54 -22.20 7.53
N GLU A 161 -3.90 -21.20 6.71
CA GLU A 161 -3.02 -20.42 5.84
C GLU A 161 -2.51 -19.12 6.51
N PHE A 162 -2.02 -19.19 7.75
CA PHE A 162 -1.17 -18.11 8.25
C PHE A 162 0.17 -18.19 7.50
N VAL A 163 0.16 -17.76 6.24
CA VAL A 163 1.37 -17.69 5.44
C VAL A 163 2.16 -16.54 6.01
N ASP A 164 3.18 -16.89 6.79
CA ASP A 164 4.28 -16.00 7.08
C ASP A 164 4.69 -15.36 5.76
N TYR A 165 4.32 -14.08 5.55
CA TYR A 165 4.59 -13.36 4.30
C TYR A 165 6.10 -13.29 4.00
N ALA A 166 6.96 -13.67 4.96
CA ALA A 166 8.38 -13.90 4.74
C ALA A 166 8.69 -15.06 3.77
N SER A 167 7.86 -16.11 3.72
CA SER A 167 8.06 -17.27 2.84
C SER A 167 7.78 -16.97 1.35
N LEU A 168 6.97 -15.94 1.06
CA LEU A 168 6.66 -15.51 -0.31
C LEU A 168 7.76 -14.64 -0.96
N SER A 169 8.75 -14.14 -0.22
CA SER A 169 9.80 -13.29 -0.78
C SER A 169 10.92 -14.04 -1.51
N SER A 170 10.98 -15.37 -1.40
CA SER A 170 12.09 -16.17 -1.94
C SER A 170 11.96 -16.48 -3.45
N TYR A 171 10.78 -16.33 -4.07
CA TYR A 171 10.54 -16.90 -5.40
C TYR A 171 10.44 -15.91 -6.58
N THR A 172 10.44 -14.58 -6.38
CA THR A 172 10.06 -13.66 -7.48
C THR A 172 10.90 -12.41 -7.67
N TYR A 173 12.08 -12.28 -7.05
CA TYR A 173 12.99 -11.15 -7.31
C TYR A 173 14.01 -11.39 -8.44
N GLN A 174 14.16 -12.63 -8.95
CA GLN A 174 15.09 -12.92 -10.04
C GLN A 174 14.58 -12.61 -11.46
N HIS A 175 13.29 -12.32 -11.67
CA HIS A 175 12.75 -12.15 -13.03
C HIS A 175 12.31 -10.74 -13.42
N LEU A 176 12.41 -9.74 -12.54
CA LEU A 176 12.01 -8.36 -12.85
C LEU A 176 13.18 -7.38 -13.07
N VAL A 177 14.43 -7.81 -12.82
CA VAL A 177 15.63 -6.97 -12.97
C VAL A 177 16.45 -7.32 -14.22
N GLU A 178 16.20 -8.47 -14.87
CA GLU A 178 17.06 -8.98 -15.94
C GLU A 178 16.74 -8.49 -17.37
N ARG A 179 15.96 -7.42 -17.55
CA ARG A 179 15.82 -6.80 -18.89
C ARG A 179 15.88 -5.28 -18.84
N PHE A 180 17.09 -4.81 -18.54
CA PHE A 180 17.60 -3.54 -19.06
C PHE A 180 18.44 -3.83 -20.30
#